data_AF-A0A0U3LET4-F1
#
_entry.id   AF-A0A0U3LET4-F1
#
_cell.length_a   1.000
_cell.length_b   1.000
_cell.length_c   1.000
_cell.angle_alpha   90.00
_cell.angle_beta   90.00
_cell.angle_gamma   90.00
#
_symmetry.space_group_name_H-M   'P 1'
#
loop_
_entity.id
_entity.type
_entity.pdbx_description
1 polymer ?
#
loop_
_entity_poly.entity_id
_entity_poly.type
_entity_poly.pdbx_seq_one_letter_code
_entity_poly.pdbx_strand_id
1 'polypeptide(L)'
;MSRGRRSTRGGGLSPAPATLVAPASPAALATLAAQVALVAAAAALMSLPAAAQRLPDRPALSASSPSAAKAQTLRDQEIASCRPGESTTWGDGRDRSAVSRPLRFVYRHDAAPPWFDAAQVLALAQRSVQAWSPCGVTASVQALPPRQSPAEGDIQIVWTDTGSRGQFGLANVPARTLSLGPGLFRLLRERNPAYPAEQTLQMVLSHEMGHFYGLMAHSRRCVDVMSYYDNGKGQRCTLRDASAWGSVVEYRSMLPTACDLARCRALNGSGN
;
A
#
# COMPACT_ATOMS: atom_id res chain seq x y z
N MET A 1 34.14 -51.70 56.62
CA MET A 1 33.76 -50.61 57.56
C MET A 1 33.47 -49.38 56.69
N SER A 2 32.35 -48.66 56.71
CA SER A 2 31.17 -48.62 57.57
C SER A 2 29.94 -48.26 56.72
N ARG A 3 28.77 -48.78 57.09
CA ARG A 3 27.46 -48.55 56.47
C ARG A 3 26.82 -47.25 57.02
N GLY A 4 26.01 -46.57 56.21
CA GLY A 4 25.01 -45.59 56.67
C GLY A 4 24.11 -45.13 55.51
N ARG A 5 23.00 -45.83 55.24
CA ARG A 5 21.60 -45.49 55.62
C ARG A 5 21.04 -44.17 55.03
N ARG A 6 20.20 -44.35 54.00
CA ARG A 6 18.78 -43.92 53.85
C ARG A 6 18.37 -42.53 54.39
N SER A 7 17.75 -41.72 53.53
CA SER A 7 16.40 -41.17 53.81
C SER A 7 15.77 -40.51 52.57
N THR A 8 14.57 -40.97 52.23
CA THR A 8 13.63 -40.44 51.24
C THR A 8 12.72 -39.38 51.87
N ARG A 9 12.58 -38.21 51.24
CA ARG A 9 11.42 -37.27 51.35
C ARG A 9 11.24 -36.67 49.94
N GLY A 10 10.07 -36.66 49.29
CA GLY A 10 8.71 -36.70 49.82
C GLY A 10 8.18 -35.27 49.99
N GLY A 11 7.92 -34.58 48.89
CA GLY A 11 7.15 -33.34 48.82
C GLY A 11 6.56 -33.28 47.40
N GLY A 12 5.26 -33.20 47.17
CA GLY A 12 4.23 -32.50 47.92
C GLY A 12 3.61 -31.52 46.93
N LEU A 13 2.78 -32.03 46.02
CA LEU A 13 2.03 -31.23 45.05
C LEU A 13 0.98 -30.41 45.82
N SER A 14 1.17 -29.09 45.90
CA SER A 14 0.12 -28.17 46.31
C SER A 14 -0.94 -28.06 45.21
N PRO A 15 -2.24 -28.22 45.52
CA PRO A 15 -3.30 -27.87 44.58
C PRO A 15 -3.40 -26.34 44.47
N ALA A 16 -3.52 -25.85 43.23
CA ALA A 16 -3.84 -24.46 42.95
C ALA A 16 -5.25 -24.11 43.52
N PRO A 17 -5.45 -22.89 44.05
CA PRO A 17 -6.77 -22.47 44.50
C PRO A 17 -7.72 -22.35 43.31
N ALA A 18 -8.89 -22.97 43.42
CA ALA A 18 -9.99 -22.78 42.51
C ALA A 18 -10.52 -21.34 42.65
N THR A 19 -10.28 -20.51 41.63
CA THR A 19 -10.84 -19.17 41.54
C THR A 19 -12.34 -19.28 41.23
N LEU A 20 -13.17 -19.07 42.25
CA LEU A 20 -14.61 -18.87 42.10
C LEU A 20 -14.84 -17.59 41.29
N VAL A 21 -15.35 -17.74 40.07
CA VAL A 21 -15.85 -16.63 39.24
C VAL A 21 -17.16 -16.13 39.88
N ALA A 22 -17.14 -14.91 40.39
CA ALA A 22 -18.34 -14.26 40.92
C ALA A 22 -19.35 -13.99 39.79
N PRO A 23 -20.66 -14.18 40.01
CA PRO A 23 -21.67 -13.80 39.04
C PRO A 23 -21.69 -12.28 38.85
N ALA A 24 -21.81 -11.85 37.59
CA ALA A 24 -21.89 -10.45 37.21
C ALA A 24 -23.04 -9.74 37.94
N SER A 25 -22.73 -8.59 38.53
CA SER A 25 -23.71 -7.77 39.25
C SER A 25 -24.83 -7.28 38.31
N PRO A 26 -26.09 -7.22 38.77
CA PRO A 26 -27.24 -6.78 37.97
C PRO A 26 -27.12 -5.34 37.45
N ALA A 27 -26.20 -4.54 37.99
CA ALA A 27 -25.86 -3.20 37.49
C ALA A 27 -25.17 -3.23 36.10
N ALA A 28 -24.43 -4.30 35.76
CA ALA A 28 -23.74 -4.42 34.47
C ALA A 28 -24.68 -4.77 33.30
N LEU A 29 -25.84 -5.37 33.60
CA LEU A 29 -26.88 -5.68 32.59
C LEU A 29 -27.74 -4.46 32.24
N ALA A 30 -27.89 -3.50 33.15
CA ALA A 30 -28.64 -2.27 32.88
C ALA A 30 -27.89 -1.30 31.95
N THR A 31 -26.56 -1.30 31.95
CA THR A 31 -25.75 -0.42 31.10
C THR A 31 -25.70 -0.87 29.64
N LEU A 32 -25.86 -2.17 29.36
CA LEU A 32 -25.96 -2.69 27.98
C LEU A 32 -27.31 -2.34 27.33
N ALA A 33 -28.41 -2.35 28.10
CA ALA A 33 -29.74 -2.03 27.59
C ALA A 33 -29.89 -0.54 27.18
N ALA A 34 -29.22 0.37 27.89
CA ALA A 34 -29.23 1.80 27.57
C ALA A 34 -28.40 2.15 26.31
N GLN A 35 -27.35 1.38 25.98
CA GLN A 35 -26.55 1.63 24.77
C GLN A 35 -27.22 1.09 23.49
N VAL A 36 -28.05 0.05 23.57
CA VAL A 36 -28.81 -0.46 22.41
C VAL A 36 -29.95 0.49 22.01
N ALA A 37 -30.58 1.19 22.98
CA ALA A 37 -31.63 2.15 22.69
C ALA A 37 -31.13 3.43 21.98
N LEU A 38 -29.88 3.85 22.21
CA LEU A 38 -29.31 5.03 21.53
C LEU A 38 -28.91 4.76 20.07
N VAL A 39 -28.59 3.51 19.72
CA VAL A 39 -28.27 3.11 18.34
C VAL A 39 -29.54 2.98 17.48
N ALA A 40 -30.68 2.62 18.10
CA ALA A 40 -31.96 2.50 17.39
C ALA A 40 -32.59 3.86 17.03
N ALA A 41 -32.34 4.92 17.81
CA ALA A 41 -32.90 6.26 17.54
C ALA A 41 -32.14 7.06 16.46
N ALA A 42 -30.86 6.72 16.18
CA ALA A 42 -30.10 7.35 15.10
C ALA A 42 -30.43 6.77 13.70
N ALA A 43 -31.01 5.57 13.65
CA ALA A 43 -31.38 4.90 12.39
C ALA A 43 -32.73 5.40 11.81
N ALA A 44 -33.53 6.14 12.57
CA ALA A 44 -34.89 6.53 12.18
C ALA A 44 -35.01 7.92 11.53
N LEU A 45 -33.91 8.68 11.38
CA LEU A 45 -33.92 10.04 10.79
C LEU A 45 -33.26 10.15 9.41
N MET A 46 -32.90 9.04 8.75
CA MET A 46 -32.34 9.07 7.38
C MET A 46 -33.20 8.34 6.33
N SER A 47 -34.48 8.12 6.63
CA SER A 47 -35.45 7.60 5.64
C SER A 47 -36.12 8.77 4.90
N LEU A 48 -35.36 9.41 4.02
CA LEU A 48 -35.95 10.20 2.93
C LEU A 48 -36.35 9.24 1.80
N PRO A 49 -37.54 9.38 1.20
CA PRO A 49 -37.88 8.63 0.00
C PRO A 49 -36.91 9.03 -1.11
N ALA A 50 -36.20 8.03 -1.66
CA ALA A 50 -35.42 8.16 -2.86
C ALA A 50 -36.36 8.51 -4.03
N ALA A 51 -36.57 9.81 -4.26
CA ALA A 51 -37.02 10.29 -5.54
C ALA A 51 -35.97 9.85 -6.56
N ALA A 52 -36.32 8.85 -7.36
CA ALA A 52 -35.51 8.34 -8.46
C ALA A 52 -35.26 9.47 -9.46
N GLN A 53 -34.21 10.25 -9.23
CA GLN A 53 -33.61 11.07 -10.25
C GLN A 53 -32.99 10.10 -11.24
N ARG A 54 -33.70 9.86 -12.35
CA ARG A 54 -33.11 9.25 -13.55
C ARG A 54 -31.87 10.07 -13.88
N LEU A 55 -30.70 9.50 -13.63
CA LEU A 55 -29.45 9.99 -14.18
C LEU A 55 -29.65 10.05 -15.70
N PRO A 56 -29.41 11.20 -16.35
CA PRO A 56 -29.44 11.26 -17.80
C PRO A 56 -28.45 10.22 -18.33
N ASP A 57 -28.88 9.45 -19.33
CA ASP A 57 -28.06 8.50 -20.06
C ASP A 57 -26.72 9.17 -20.38
N ARG A 58 -25.62 8.63 -19.81
CA ARG A 58 -24.28 9.07 -20.16
C ARG A 58 -24.11 8.80 -21.65
N PRO A 59 -23.96 9.82 -22.52
CA PRO A 59 -23.67 9.58 -23.92
C PRO A 59 -22.38 8.78 -24.01
N ALA A 60 -22.41 7.77 -24.88
CA ALA A 60 -21.27 6.93 -25.21
C ALA A 60 -20.01 7.79 -25.41
N LEU A 61 -18.89 7.27 -24.90
CA LEU A 61 -17.52 7.79 -24.96
C LEU A 61 -17.29 8.62 -26.23
N SER A 62 -17.53 9.93 -26.11
CA SER A 62 -17.37 10.90 -27.18
C SER A 62 -15.89 11.11 -27.45
N ALA A 63 -15.58 11.27 -28.74
CA ALA A 63 -14.27 11.49 -29.31
C ALA A 63 -13.32 12.29 -28.40
N SER A 64 -12.13 11.75 -28.15
CA SER A 64 -11.03 12.42 -27.48
C SER A 64 -10.82 13.80 -28.09
N SER A 65 -11.11 14.85 -27.33
CA SER A 65 -10.90 16.23 -27.81
C SER A 65 -9.41 16.46 -28.13
N PRO A 66 -9.06 17.30 -29.12
CA PRO A 66 -7.65 17.59 -29.47
C PRO A 66 -6.78 18.00 -28.27
N SER A 67 -7.38 18.66 -27.27
CA SER A 67 -6.73 19.02 -26.00
C SER A 67 -6.28 17.80 -25.18
N ALA A 68 -7.12 16.76 -25.07
CA ALA A 68 -6.79 15.53 -24.36
C ALA A 68 -5.68 14.75 -25.07
N ALA A 69 -5.70 14.69 -26.40
CA ALA A 69 -4.65 14.03 -27.20
C ALA A 69 -3.29 14.75 -27.05
N LYS A 70 -3.28 16.08 -27.09
CA LYS A 70 -2.07 16.89 -26.84
C LYS A 70 -1.52 16.64 -25.43
N ALA A 71 -2.39 16.64 -24.43
CA ALA A 71 -1.96 16.44 -23.04
C ALA A 71 -1.45 15.02 -22.78
N GLN A 72 -2.05 14.00 -23.41
CA GLN A 72 -1.52 12.64 -23.39
C GLN A 72 -0.11 12.58 -24.00
N THR A 73 0.08 13.23 -25.15
CA THR A 73 1.40 13.30 -25.81
C THR A 73 2.44 13.95 -24.91
N LEU A 74 2.09 15.03 -24.21
CA LEU A 74 2.99 15.68 -23.26
C LEU A 74 3.30 14.76 -22.07
N ARG A 75 2.29 14.12 -21.49
CA ARG A 75 2.46 13.17 -20.39
C ARG A 75 3.42 12.04 -20.79
N ASP A 76 3.28 11.49 -21.99
CA ASP A 76 4.15 10.42 -22.46
C ASP A 76 5.60 10.90 -22.64
N GLN A 77 5.81 12.13 -23.11
CA GLN A 77 7.14 12.75 -23.12
C GLN A 77 7.70 12.97 -21.72
N GLU A 78 6.86 13.30 -20.75
CA GLU A 78 7.21 13.48 -19.35
C GLU A 78 7.63 12.15 -18.68
N ILE A 79 6.97 11.05 -19.05
CA ILE A 79 7.35 9.70 -18.62
C ILE A 79 8.71 9.30 -19.23
N ALA A 80 8.89 9.54 -20.52
CA ALA A 80 10.03 9.04 -21.29
C ALA A 80 11.34 9.82 -21.08
N SER A 81 11.30 11.03 -20.52
CA SER A 81 12.49 11.89 -20.39
C SER A 81 12.56 12.61 -19.05
N CYS A 82 13.79 12.79 -18.56
CA CYS A 82 14.08 13.62 -17.40
C CYS A 82 14.97 14.79 -17.84
N ARG A 83 14.47 16.01 -17.79
CA ARG A 83 15.24 17.22 -18.15
C ARG A 83 16.03 17.73 -16.95
N PRO A 84 17.10 18.52 -17.16
CA PRO A 84 17.81 19.17 -16.07
C PRO A 84 16.85 19.94 -15.14
N GLY A 85 16.99 19.73 -13.84
CA GLY A 85 16.14 20.36 -12.82
C GLY A 85 14.78 19.69 -12.57
N GLU A 86 14.42 18.64 -13.31
CA GLU A 86 13.13 17.97 -13.10
C GLU A 86 13.14 16.97 -11.95
N SER A 87 14.30 16.47 -11.52
CA SER A 87 14.45 15.51 -10.41
C SER A 87 14.28 16.14 -9.01
N THR A 88 13.42 17.15 -8.87
CA THR A 88 13.16 17.82 -7.58
C THR A 88 12.23 16.99 -6.71
N THR A 89 12.43 17.08 -5.39
CA THR A 89 11.68 16.31 -4.40
C THR A 89 11.03 17.22 -3.38
N TRP A 90 10.06 16.69 -2.64
CA TRP A 90 9.37 17.42 -1.58
C TRP A 90 10.25 17.70 -0.35
N GLY A 91 11.40 17.03 -0.24
CA GLY A 91 12.28 17.11 0.93
C GLY A 91 11.74 16.36 2.16
N ASP A 92 10.77 15.47 1.95
CA ASP A 92 10.12 14.65 2.99
C ASP A 92 10.84 13.32 3.26
N GLY A 93 12.01 13.14 2.67
CA GLY A 93 12.90 12.02 2.88
C GLY A 93 14.28 12.35 2.34
N ARG A 94 15.26 11.48 2.64
CA ARG A 94 16.60 11.56 2.05
C ARG A 94 16.90 10.27 1.32
N ASP A 95 17.02 10.38 0.01
CA ASP A 95 17.43 9.29 -0.86
C ASP A 95 18.75 8.67 -0.38
N ARG A 96 18.85 7.35 -0.53
CA ARG A 96 20.00 6.55 -0.12
C ARG A 96 20.10 5.32 -1.03
N SER A 97 21.22 4.60 -0.99
CA SER A 97 21.33 3.34 -1.74
C SER A 97 20.28 2.32 -1.30
N ALA A 98 19.95 1.38 -2.20
CA ALA A 98 19.00 0.29 -1.94
C ALA A 98 19.34 -0.49 -0.66
N VAL A 99 18.30 -1.01 0.03
CA VAL A 99 18.44 -1.66 1.34
C VAL A 99 19.24 -2.97 1.30
N SER A 100 19.28 -3.62 0.14
CA SER A 100 20.11 -4.79 -0.14
C SER A 100 20.36 -4.91 -1.65
N ARG A 101 21.35 -5.72 -2.01
CA ARG A 101 21.65 -6.10 -3.40
C ARG A 101 22.03 -7.59 -3.42
N PRO A 102 21.19 -8.49 -3.96
CA PRO A 102 19.91 -8.24 -4.63
C PRO A 102 18.76 -7.87 -3.67
N LEU A 103 17.66 -7.34 -4.22
CA LEU A 103 16.38 -7.20 -3.53
C LEU A 103 15.52 -8.45 -3.80
N ARG A 104 15.09 -9.17 -2.76
CA ARG A 104 14.21 -10.33 -2.91
C ARG A 104 12.86 -10.01 -2.29
N PHE A 105 11.83 -9.90 -3.13
CA PHE A 105 10.47 -9.73 -2.66
C PHE A 105 9.75 -11.07 -2.60
N VAL A 106 8.95 -11.27 -1.56
CA VAL A 106 8.08 -12.43 -1.41
C VAL A 106 6.65 -11.98 -1.17
N TYR A 107 5.69 -12.53 -1.93
CA TYR A 107 4.30 -12.10 -1.89
C TYR A 107 3.40 -13.11 -1.19
N ARG A 108 2.64 -12.66 -0.19
CA ARG A 108 1.64 -13.45 0.55
C ARG A 108 0.23 -12.93 0.27
N HIS A 109 -0.68 -13.86 -0.07
CA HIS A 109 -2.04 -13.52 -0.51
C HIS A 109 -3.12 -13.58 0.59
N ASP A 110 -2.80 -14.06 1.80
CA ASP A 110 -3.76 -14.50 2.83
C ASP A 110 -4.88 -13.51 3.22
N ALA A 111 -4.71 -12.20 3.01
CA ALA A 111 -5.70 -11.15 3.34
C ALA A 111 -6.06 -10.23 2.17
N ALA A 112 -5.80 -10.67 0.93
CA ALA A 112 -6.16 -9.92 -0.25
C ALA A 112 -7.69 -9.80 -0.39
N PRO A 113 -8.21 -8.67 -0.91
CA PRO A 113 -9.60 -8.61 -1.34
C PRO A 113 -9.90 -9.72 -2.37
N PRO A 114 -11.07 -10.39 -2.30
CA PRO A 114 -11.35 -11.62 -3.05
C PRO A 114 -11.43 -11.45 -4.58
N TRP A 115 -11.39 -10.21 -5.08
CA TRP A 115 -11.37 -9.90 -6.51
C TRP A 115 -9.97 -9.67 -7.07
N PHE A 116 -8.94 -9.68 -6.24
CA PHE A 116 -7.57 -9.74 -6.70
C PHE A 116 -7.13 -11.19 -6.71
N ASP A 117 -6.75 -11.69 -7.88
CA ASP A 117 -6.17 -13.02 -8.00
C ASP A 117 -4.69 -13.01 -7.58
N ALA A 118 -4.23 -14.10 -6.94
CA ALA A 118 -2.86 -14.20 -6.45
C ALA A 118 -1.82 -14.10 -7.58
N ALA A 119 -2.05 -14.77 -8.71
CA ALA A 119 -1.15 -14.75 -9.86
C ALA A 119 -1.17 -13.38 -10.54
N GLN A 120 -2.33 -12.74 -10.62
CA GLN A 120 -2.45 -11.36 -11.11
C GLN A 120 -1.61 -10.40 -10.28
N VAL A 121 -1.74 -10.40 -8.95
CA VAL A 121 -0.95 -9.48 -8.09
C VAL A 121 0.55 -9.78 -8.17
N LEU A 122 0.92 -11.06 -8.22
CA LEU A 122 2.32 -11.46 -8.42
C LEU A 122 2.87 -10.92 -9.75
N ALA A 123 2.10 -10.99 -10.83
CA ALA A 123 2.49 -10.46 -12.14
C ALA A 123 2.64 -8.93 -12.14
N LEU A 124 1.79 -8.19 -11.42
CA LEU A 124 1.94 -6.73 -11.25
C LEU A 124 3.22 -6.40 -10.47
N ALA A 125 3.52 -7.16 -9.42
CA ALA A 125 4.75 -6.99 -8.63
C ALA A 125 6.01 -7.32 -9.46
N GLN A 126 5.98 -8.40 -10.26
CA GLN A 126 7.04 -8.75 -11.20
C GLN A 126 7.24 -7.66 -12.25
N ARG A 127 6.16 -7.08 -12.78
CA ARG A 127 6.22 -5.96 -13.71
C ARG A 127 6.89 -4.73 -13.09
N SER A 128 6.59 -4.42 -11.83
CA SER A 128 7.27 -3.35 -11.10
C SER A 128 8.77 -3.61 -11.00
N VAL A 129 9.18 -4.82 -10.56
CA VAL A 129 10.59 -5.21 -10.51
C VAL A 129 11.28 -5.07 -11.87
N GLN A 130 10.64 -5.55 -12.94
CA GLN A 130 11.18 -5.43 -14.29
C GLN A 130 11.35 -3.97 -14.72
N ALA A 131 10.38 -3.11 -14.43
CA ALA A 131 10.41 -1.70 -14.79
C ALA A 131 11.52 -0.93 -14.04
N TRP A 132 11.85 -1.35 -12.82
CA TRP A 132 12.96 -0.78 -12.05
C TRP A 132 14.33 -1.33 -12.43
N SER A 133 14.42 -2.39 -13.24
CA SER A 133 15.71 -3.01 -13.62
C SER A 133 16.76 -2.04 -14.20
N PRO A 134 16.43 -0.96 -14.94
CA PRO A 134 17.43 0.01 -15.40
C PRO A 134 18.10 0.80 -14.26
N CYS A 135 17.64 0.67 -13.01
CA CYS A 135 18.31 1.21 -11.84
C CYS A 135 19.68 0.55 -11.57
N GLY A 136 19.91 -0.66 -12.07
CA GLY A 136 21.14 -1.42 -11.82
C GLY A 136 21.14 -2.22 -10.50
N VAL A 137 19.98 -2.36 -9.86
CA VAL A 137 19.80 -3.23 -8.69
C VAL A 137 19.01 -4.46 -9.13
N THR A 138 19.63 -5.64 -9.03
CA THR A 138 18.93 -6.91 -9.30
C THR A 138 17.83 -7.12 -8.29
N ALA A 139 16.63 -7.44 -8.77
CA ALA A 139 15.50 -7.77 -7.92
C ALA A 139 14.67 -8.93 -8.47
N SER A 140 13.97 -9.63 -7.59
CA SER A 140 13.05 -10.72 -7.95
C SER A 140 11.80 -10.68 -7.07
N VAL A 141 10.68 -11.20 -7.58
CA VAL A 141 9.46 -11.43 -6.80
C VAL A 141 9.03 -12.88 -6.95
N GLN A 142 8.75 -13.55 -5.83
CA GLN A 142 8.18 -14.90 -5.81
C GLN A 142 6.95 -14.97 -4.90
N ALA A 143 6.05 -15.91 -5.18
CA ALA A 143 4.97 -16.21 -4.24
C ALA A 143 5.55 -16.86 -2.98
N LEU A 144 5.02 -16.49 -1.81
CA LEU A 144 5.26 -17.17 -0.55
C LEU A 144 4.06 -18.08 -0.26
N PRO A 145 4.23 -19.40 -0.28
CA PRO A 145 3.14 -20.32 0.02
C PRO A 145 2.57 -20.09 1.42
N PRO A 146 1.28 -20.39 1.63
CA PRO A 146 0.65 -20.28 2.94
C PRO A 146 1.46 -21.03 4.01
N ARG A 147 1.51 -20.45 5.22
CA ARG A 147 2.25 -20.98 6.39
C ARG A 147 3.78 -21.09 6.26
N GLN A 148 4.37 -20.76 5.12
CA GLN A 148 5.83 -20.64 5.04
C GLN A 148 6.29 -19.32 5.67
N SER A 149 7.49 -19.29 6.24
CA SER A 149 8.11 -18.05 6.70
C SER A 149 9.00 -17.48 5.59
N PRO A 150 9.06 -16.15 5.41
CA PRO A 150 10.03 -15.53 4.51
C PRO A 150 11.46 -15.88 4.96
N ALA A 151 12.40 -15.97 4.01
CA ALA A 151 13.79 -16.15 4.36
C ALA A 151 14.35 -14.85 4.98
N GLU A 152 15.43 -14.97 5.75
CA GLU A 152 16.13 -13.78 6.24
C GLU A 152 16.58 -12.92 5.04
N GLY A 153 16.33 -11.61 5.12
CA GLY A 153 16.64 -10.68 4.05
C GLY A 153 15.50 -10.43 3.06
N ASP A 154 14.46 -11.26 3.05
CA ASP A 154 13.32 -11.06 2.14
C ASP A 154 12.49 -9.84 2.54
N ILE A 155 12.01 -9.15 1.51
CA ILE A 155 11.04 -8.06 1.62
C ILE A 155 9.65 -8.64 1.39
N GLN A 156 8.78 -8.56 2.40
CA GLN A 156 7.45 -9.14 2.34
C GLN A 156 6.45 -8.17 1.71
N ILE A 157 5.74 -8.62 0.69
CA ILE A 157 4.56 -7.96 0.15
C ILE A 157 3.33 -8.64 0.77
N VAL A 158 2.58 -7.91 1.59
CA VAL A 158 1.48 -8.45 2.40
C VAL A 158 0.26 -7.55 2.33
N TRP A 159 -0.93 -8.13 2.50
CA TRP A 159 -2.17 -7.37 2.67
C TRP A 159 -2.45 -7.16 4.16
N THR A 160 -2.49 -5.91 4.61
CA THR A 160 -2.80 -5.56 6.01
C THR A 160 -3.13 -4.08 6.15
N ASP A 161 -4.30 -3.77 6.70
CA ASP A 161 -4.70 -2.38 6.98
C ASP A 161 -3.84 -1.76 8.09
N THR A 162 -3.41 -2.56 9.07
CA THR A 162 -2.52 -2.11 10.15
C THR A 162 -1.16 -1.72 9.59
N GLY A 163 -0.59 -2.53 8.69
CA GLY A 163 0.70 -2.23 8.08
C GLY A 163 0.63 -1.09 7.07
N SER A 164 -0.48 -0.94 6.34
CA SER A 164 -0.67 0.16 5.38
C SER A 164 -1.06 1.49 6.04
N ARG A 165 -1.48 1.46 7.32
CA ARG A 165 -1.80 2.65 8.14
C ARG A 165 -2.84 3.56 7.47
N GLY A 166 -3.85 2.95 6.86
CA GLY A 166 -4.93 3.66 6.16
C GLY A 166 -4.55 4.19 4.76
N GLN A 167 -3.43 3.73 4.19
CA GLN A 167 -3.03 4.01 2.81
C GLN A 167 -3.29 2.79 1.91
N PHE A 168 -3.24 3.00 0.59
CA PHE A 168 -3.35 1.89 -0.38
C PHE A 168 -2.11 0.97 -0.32
N GLY A 169 -0.95 1.56 -0.03
CA GLY A 169 0.30 0.86 0.18
C GLY A 169 1.18 1.63 1.18
N LEU A 170 2.14 0.93 1.77
CA LEU A 170 3.19 1.53 2.59
C LEU A 170 4.43 0.64 2.62
N ALA A 171 5.58 1.22 2.28
CA ALA A 171 6.89 0.62 2.46
C ALA A 171 7.44 0.93 3.86
N ASN A 172 7.64 -0.11 4.66
CA ASN A 172 8.45 -0.07 5.86
C ASN A 172 9.81 -0.72 5.55
N VAL A 173 10.75 0.12 5.09
CA VAL A 173 12.07 -0.35 4.65
C VAL A 173 12.86 -1.02 5.79
N PRO A 174 12.95 -0.45 7.01
CA PRO A 174 13.63 -1.14 8.12
C PRO A 174 13.02 -2.51 8.46
N ALA A 175 11.68 -2.62 8.45
CA ALA A 175 10.99 -3.88 8.72
C ALA A 175 10.89 -4.80 7.48
N ARG A 176 11.51 -4.43 6.35
CA ARG A 176 11.47 -5.18 5.09
C ARG A 176 10.05 -5.61 4.70
N THR A 177 9.11 -4.68 4.76
CA THR A 177 7.69 -4.98 4.49
C THR A 177 7.06 -3.91 3.60
N LEU A 178 6.39 -4.34 2.54
CA LEU A 178 5.46 -3.57 1.73
C LEU A 178 4.04 -4.03 2.10
N SER A 179 3.28 -3.17 2.76
CA SER A 179 1.89 -3.47 3.15
C SER A 179 0.91 -2.85 2.19
N LEU A 180 0.04 -3.65 1.58
CA LEU A 180 -1.10 -3.23 0.77
C LEU A 180 -2.33 -3.11 1.68
N GLY A 181 -3.15 -2.07 1.51
CA GLY A 181 -4.32 -1.78 2.35
C GLY A 181 -5.62 -2.37 1.79
N PRO A 182 -6.05 -3.58 2.19
CA PRO A 182 -7.26 -4.21 1.65
C PRO A 182 -8.53 -3.37 1.87
N GLY A 183 -8.63 -2.63 2.99
CA GLY A 183 -9.75 -1.76 3.30
C GLY A 183 -9.90 -0.59 2.33
N LEU A 184 -8.80 0.05 1.91
CA LEU A 184 -8.87 1.13 0.92
C LEU A 184 -9.23 0.63 -0.48
N PHE A 185 -8.75 -0.55 -0.88
CA PHE A 185 -9.18 -1.14 -2.16
C PHE A 185 -10.66 -1.52 -2.14
N ARG A 186 -11.20 -1.94 -1.00
CA ARG A 186 -12.64 -2.15 -0.83
C ARG A 186 -13.41 -0.84 -0.97
N LEU A 187 -12.97 0.22 -0.29
CA LEU A 187 -13.58 1.54 -0.40
C LEU A 187 -13.53 2.09 -1.84
N LEU A 188 -12.40 1.90 -2.54
CA LEU A 188 -12.25 2.28 -3.95
C LEU A 188 -13.31 1.59 -4.82
N ARG A 189 -13.47 0.28 -4.64
CA ARG A 189 -14.47 -0.50 -5.38
C ARG A 189 -15.89 -0.10 -5.04
N GLU A 190 -16.19 0.17 -3.77
CA GLU A 190 -17.51 0.62 -3.32
C GLU A 190 -17.88 1.99 -3.92
N ARG A 191 -16.93 2.93 -3.94
CA ARG A 191 -17.16 4.29 -4.45
C ARG A 191 -17.11 4.38 -5.98
N ASN A 192 -16.36 3.49 -6.63
CA ASN A 192 -16.21 3.48 -8.08
C ASN A 192 -16.04 2.04 -8.60
N PRO A 193 -17.14 1.25 -8.67
CA PRO A 193 -17.08 -0.15 -9.04
C PRO A 193 -16.65 -0.41 -10.49
N ALA A 194 -16.75 0.61 -11.35
CA ALA A 194 -16.28 0.55 -12.73
C ALA A 194 -14.79 0.92 -12.88
N TYR A 195 -14.13 1.37 -11.81
CA TYR A 195 -12.71 1.72 -11.86
C TYR A 195 -11.84 0.45 -11.88
N PRO A 196 -10.87 0.37 -12.80
CA PRO A 196 -9.89 -0.73 -12.86
C PRO A 196 -8.90 -0.64 -11.68
N ALA A 197 -9.26 -1.23 -10.54
CA ALA A 197 -8.49 -1.17 -9.29
C ALA A 197 -7.05 -1.70 -9.43
N GLU A 198 -6.79 -2.56 -10.41
CA GLU A 198 -5.47 -3.04 -10.78
C GLU A 198 -4.51 -1.93 -11.23
N GLN A 199 -5.01 -0.81 -11.77
CA GLN A 199 -4.19 0.33 -12.14
C GLN A 199 -3.62 1.03 -10.88
N THR A 200 -4.48 1.25 -9.88
CA THR A 200 -4.04 1.75 -8.57
C THR A 200 -3.06 0.76 -7.93
N LEU A 201 -3.35 -0.54 -7.98
CA LEU A 201 -2.46 -1.55 -7.40
C LEU A 201 -1.08 -1.58 -8.09
N GLN A 202 -1.02 -1.48 -9.42
CA GLN A 202 0.23 -1.43 -10.16
C GLN A 202 1.07 -0.21 -9.77
N MET A 203 0.44 0.96 -9.71
CA MET A 203 1.10 2.22 -9.31
C MET A 203 1.62 2.14 -7.87
N VAL A 204 0.79 1.67 -6.93
CA VAL A 204 1.16 1.50 -5.52
C VAL A 204 2.32 0.53 -5.37
N LEU A 205 2.25 -0.66 -5.97
CA LEU A 205 3.36 -1.62 -5.92
C LEU A 205 4.65 -1.00 -6.44
N SER A 206 4.59 -0.30 -7.58
CA SER A 206 5.76 0.34 -8.17
C SER A 206 6.32 1.47 -7.31
N HIS A 207 5.46 2.30 -6.72
CA HIS A 207 5.81 3.38 -5.80
C HIS A 207 6.51 2.84 -4.55
N GLU A 208 5.86 1.91 -3.85
CA GLU A 208 6.40 1.37 -2.60
C GLU A 208 7.69 0.57 -2.85
N MET A 209 7.80 -0.13 -3.99
CA MET A 209 9.06 -0.77 -4.38
C MET A 209 10.19 0.25 -4.58
N GLY A 210 9.90 1.42 -5.16
CA GLY A 210 10.89 2.49 -5.36
C GLY A 210 11.58 2.93 -4.06
N HIS A 211 10.88 2.85 -2.92
CA HIS A 211 11.49 3.05 -1.61
C HIS A 211 12.55 1.98 -1.28
N PHE A 212 12.32 0.71 -1.58
CA PHE A 212 13.33 -0.35 -1.39
C PHE A 212 14.55 -0.19 -2.31
N TYR A 213 14.36 0.38 -3.50
CA TYR A 213 15.43 0.79 -4.40
C TYR A 213 16.21 2.04 -3.92
N GLY A 214 15.73 2.70 -2.86
CA GLY A 214 16.46 3.77 -2.18
C GLY A 214 15.88 5.18 -2.36
N LEU A 215 14.82 5.34 -3.15
CA LEU A 215 14.15 6.63 -3.32
C LEU A 215 13.26 6.90 -2.12
N MET A 216 13.74 7.67 -1.14
CA MET A 216 13.00 7.97 0.09
C MET A 216 12.23 9.28 0.00
N ALA A 217 12.71 10.23 -0.81
CA ALA A 217 12.04 11.49 -1.02
C ALA A 217 11.03 11.36 -2.17
N HIS A 218 9.84 11.92 -2.00
CA HIS A 218 8.83 11.89 -3.05
C HIS A 218 9.14 12.94 -4.13
N SER A 219 8.89 12.58 -5.39
CA SER A 219 9.08 13.47 -6.54
C SER A 219 8.06 14.61 -6.52
N ARG A 220 8.51 15.79 -6.91
CA ARG A 220 7.63 16.93 -7.19
C ARG A 220 7.02 16.89 -8.57
N ARG A 221 7.45 16.01 -9.48
CA ARG A 221 6.81 15.88 -10.81
C ARG A 221 5.56 15.04 -10.71
N CYS A 222 4.42 15.58 -11.14
CA CYS A 222 3.16 14.84 -11.05
C CYS A 222 3.11 13.56 -11.88
N VAL A 223 3.98 13.43 -12.88
CA VAL A 223 4.03 12.24 -13.74
C VAL A 223 4.76 11.07 -13.07
N ASP A 224 5.65 11.34 -12.12
CA ASP A 224 6.55 10.33 -11.58
C ASP A 224 5.79 9.35 -10.69
N VAL A 225 6.21 8.08 -10.71
CA VAL A 225 5.57 7.06 -9.86
C VAL A 225 5.82 7.36 -8.38
N MET A 226 6.97 7.96 -8.05
CA MET A 226 7.34 8.38 -6.70
C MET A 226 6.69 9.69 -6.25
N SER A 227 5.62 10.16 -6.91
CA SER A 227 4.95 11.43 -6.56
C SER A 227 3.62 11.23 -5.83
N TYR A 228 3.23 12.26 -5.09
CA TYR A 228 1.86 12.53 -4.69
C TYR A 228 1.44 13.93 -5.18
N TYR A 229 0.14 14.17 -5.30
CA TYR A 229 -0.39 15.39 -5.92
C TYR A 229 -0.24 16.63 -5.06
N ASP A 230 -0.36 16.50 -3.74
CA ASP A 230 -0.27 17.60 -2.79
C ASP A 230 0.44 17.16 -1.51
N ASN A 231 1.12 18.08 -0.85
CA ASN A 231 1.88 17.81 0.37
C ASN A 231 1.09 18.10 1.66
N GLY A 232 -0.23 18.29 1.59
CA GLY A 232 -1.05 18.74 2.72
C GLY A 232 -0.74 20.15 3.25
N LYS A 233 0.20 20.89 2.64
CA LYS A 233 0.61 22.26 3.01
C LYS A 233 0.25 23.28 1.94
N GLY A 234 -0.70 22.94 1.06
CA GLY A 234 -1.18 23.81 -0.02
C GLY A 234 -0.31 23.86 -1.27
N GLN A 235 0.80 23.10 -1.33
CA GLN A 235 1.61 22.98 -2.54
C GLN A 235 1.19 21.75 -3.34
N ARG A 236 1.23 21.86 -4.68
CA ARG A 236 0.97 20.77 -5.62
C ARG A 236 2.24 20.37 -6.36
N CYS A 237 2.27 19.12 -6.82
CA CYS A 237 3.30 18.67 -7.75
C CYS A 237 3.27 19.54 -9.03
N THR A 238 4.34 19.50 -9.80
CA THR A 238 4.54 20.29 -11.01
C THR A 238 4.35 19.43 -12.25
N LEU A 239 3.65 20.00 -13.24
CA LEU A 239 3.56 19.53 -14.62
C LEU A 239 4.52 20.36 -15.48
N ARG A 240 5.00 19.83 -16.62
CA ARG A 240 5.73 20.69 -17.59
C ARG A 240 4.82 21.76 -18.18
N ASP A 241 3.55 21.45 -18.37
CA ASP A 241 2.52 22.39 -18.78
C ASP A 241 1.39 22.37 -17.75
N ALA A 242 1.24 23.48 -17.02
CA ALA A 242 0.19 23.62 -16.01
C ALA A 242 -1.22 23.52 -16.61
N SER A 243 -1.40 23.77 -17.92
CA SER A 243 -2.70 23.60 -18.57
C SER A 243 -3.14 22.14 -18.71
N ALA A 244 -2.23 21.18 -18.49
CA ALA A 244 -2.54 19.75 -18.52
C ALA A 244 -3.22 19.25 -17.23
N TRP A 245 -3.44 20.11 -16.22
CA TRP A 245 -4.19 19.71 -15.04
C TRP A 245 -5.62 19.26 -15.42
N GLY A 246 -5.99 18.04 -15.00
CA GLY A 246 -7.31 17.48 -15.25
C GLY A 246 -7.55 17.02 -16.70
N SER A 247 -6.52 17.02 -17.55
CA SER A 247 -6.65 16.59 -18.95
C SER A 247 -6.75 15.06 -19.11
N VAL A 248 -6.36 14.32 -18.07
CA VAL A 248 -6.43 12.85 -17.98
C VAL A 248 -6.92 12.46 -16.59
N VAL A 249 -7.45 11.24 -16.46
CA VAL A 249 -7.99 10.73 -15.18
C VAL A 249 -6.92 10.57 -14.11
N GLU A 250 -5.76 10.02 -14.48
CA GLU A 250 -4.60 9.83 -13.60
C GLU A 250 -3.35 10.27 -14.37
N TYR A 251 -2.72 11.35 -13.89
CA TYR A 251 -1.53 11.92 -14.51
C TYR A 251 -0.27 11.14 -14.13
N ARG A 252 -0.22 10.52 -12.95
CA ARG A 252 0.93 9.72 -12.53
C ARG A 252 1.13 8.51 -13.42
N SER A 253 2.39 8.14 -13.60
CA SER A 253 2.76 6.89 -14.20
C SER A 253 2.49 5.73 -13.23
N MET A 254 2.10 4.58 -13.77
CA MET A 254 1.96 3.35 -12.97
C MET A 254 3.30 2.63 -12.72
N LEU A 255 4.36 3.03 -13.44
CA LEU A 255 5.69 2.44 -13.44
C LEU A 255 6.74 3.55 -13.39
N PRO A 256 7.99 3.30 -12.96
CA PRO A 256 9.03 4.33 -12.88
C PRO A 256 9.21 5.08 -14.20
N THR A 257 9.32 6.40 -14.11
CA THR A 257 9.64 7.27 -15.25
C THR A 257 11.14 7.38 -15.45
N ALA A 258 11.55 8.11 -16.49
CA ALA A 258 12.95 8.44 -16.69
C ALA A 258 13.59 9.19 -15.51
N CYS A 259 12.84 10.06 -14.81
CA CYS A 259 13.38 10.78 -13.63
C CYS A 259 13.51 9.86 -12.42
N ASP A 260 12.54 8.98 -12.19
CA ASP A 260 12.63 7.96 -11.14
C ASP A 260 13.87 7.09 -11.34
N LEU A 261 14.10 6.61 -12.57
CA LEU A 261 15.25 5.77 -12.92
C LEU A 261 16.58 6.53 -12.88
N ALA A 262 16.61 7.81 -13.27
CA ALA A 262 17.81 8.63 -13.19
C ALA A 262 18.24 8.84 -11.74
N ARG A 263 17.29 9.18 -10.85
CA ARG A 263 17.53 9.28 -9.40
C ARG A 263 18.01 7.94 -8.83
N CYS A 264 17.35 6.85 -9.19
CA CYS A 264 17.70 5.52 -8.71
C CYS A 264 19.12 5.10 -9.13
N ARG A 265 19.50 5.35 -10.40
CA ARG A 265 20.85 5.09 -10.92
C ARG A 265 21.91 5.95 -10.23
N ALA A 266 21.64 7.22 -9.93
CA ALA A 266 22.59 8.06 -9.22
C ALA A 266 22.96 7.49 -7.82
N LEU A 267 22.03 6.77 -7.19
CA LEU A 267 22.23 6.14 -5.88
C LEU A 267 22.87 4.75 -5.96
N ASN A 268 22.72 4.07 -7.10
CA ASN A 268 23.00 2.63 -7.20
C ASN A 268 23.98 2.21 -8.30
N GLY A 269 24.15 3.01 -9.36
CA GLY A 269 24.88 2.67 -10.58
C GLY A 269 26.40 2.77 -10.51
N SER A 270 27.00 3.13 -9.38
CA SER A 270 28.46 3.21 -9.19
C SER A 270 29.09 1.89 -8.72
N GLY A 271 28.45 0.74 -8.98
CA GLY A 271 28.82 -0.55 -8.41
C GLY A 271 29.08 -1.68 -9.41
N ASN A 272 29.54 -1.35 -10.62
CA ASN A 272 30.17 -2.31 -11.54
C ASN A 272 31.67 -2.03 -11.63
#